data_AF-A0A435T7I7-F1
#
_entry.id   AF-A0A435T7I7-F1
#
_cell.length_a   1.000
_cell.length_b   1.000
_cell.length_c   1.000
_cell.angle_alpha   90.00
_cell.angle_beta   90.00
_cell.angle_gamma   90.00
#
_symmetry.space_group_name_H-M   'P 1'
#
loop_
_entity.id
_entity.type
_entity.pdbx_description
1 polymer ?
#
loop_
_entity_poly.entity_id
_entity_poly.type
_entity_poly.pdbx_seq_one_letter_code
_entity_poly.pdbx_strand_id
1 'polypeptide(L)' 'MKIVIEFYRTREADDAHAVLGRETAEAADLEDAIEIARLLAGTLNMPQRPDAMTIADTNGATLYSGVLASEAIK' A
#
# COMPACT_ATOMS: atom_id res chain seq x y z
N MET A 1 14.39 -8.13 3.67
CA MET A 1 14.32 -7.62 2.29
C MET A 1 13.79 -6.22 2.37
N LYS A 2 14.52 -5.27 1.81
CA LYS A 2 14.12 -3.89 1.85
C LYS A 2 13.08 -3.63 0.76
N ILE A 3 11.92 -3.14 1.18
CA ILE A 3 10.78 -2.86 0.31
C ILE A 3 10.38 -1.39 0.39
N VAL A 4 9.76 -0.91 -0.67
CA VAL A 4 9.08 0.36 -0.73
C VAL A 4 7.60 0.07 -0.92
N ILE A 5 6.77 0.65 -0.05
CA ILE A 5 5.32 0.53 -0.08
C ILE A 5 4.75 1.88 -0.48
N GLU A 6 3.91 1.91 -1.50
CA GLU A 6 3.16 3.10 -1.91
C GLU A 6 1.67 2.83 -1.70
N PHE A 7 0.99 3.78 -1.07
CA PHE A 7 -0.44 3.73 -0.81
C PHE A 7 -1.16 4.71 -1.73
N TYR A 8 -2.28 4.26 -2.30
CA TYR A 8 -3.02 5.06 -3.26
C TYR A 8 -4.49 5.20 -2.85
N ARG A 9 -5.09 6.26 -3.40
CA ARG A 9 -6.53 6.43 -3.48
C ARG A 9 -6.94 6.56 -4.93
N THR A 10 -7.89 5.75 -5.39
CA THR A 10 -8.55 5.93 -6.67
C THR A 10 -9.63 6.99 -6.54
N ARG A 11 -9.57 8.00 -7.41
CA ARG A 11 -10.59 9.05 -7.49
C ARG A 11 -11.75 8.57 -8.35
N GLU A 12 -12.96 8.57 -7.80
CA GLU A 12 -14.17 8.13 -8.53
C GLU A 12 -14.47 8.99 -9.77
N ALA A 13 -13.96 10.23 -9.82
CA ALA A 13 -14.26 11.18 -10.90
C ALA A 13 -13.53 10.85 -12.21
N ASP A 14 -12.31 10.33 -12.16
CA ASP A 14 -11.44 10.17 -13.31
C ASP A 14 -10.57 8.89 -13.28
N ASP A 15 -10.78 8.01 -12.30
CA ASP A 15 -10.01 6.78 -12.07
C ASP A 15 -8.50 7.04 -11.88
N ALA A 16 -8.14 8.29 -11.53
CA ALA A 16 -6.76 8.65 -11.27
C ALA A 16 -6.33 8.12 -9.90
N HIS A 17 -5.15 7.49 -9.88
CA HIS A 17 -4.53 6.99 -8.66
C HIS A 17 -3.68 8.09 -8.03
N ALA A 18 -4.10 8.62 -6.90
CA ALA A 18 -3.34 9.59 -6.12
C ALA A 18 -2.49 8.86 -5.07
N VAL A 19 -1.18 9.12 -5.04
CA VAL A 19 -0.29 8.62 -3.96
C VAL A 19 -0.63 9.37 -2.67
N LEU A 20 -1.00 8.62 -1.62
CA LEU A 20 -1.30 9.14 -0.30
C LEU A 20 -0.11 9.09 0.65
N GLY A 21 0.73 8.07 0.50
CA GLY A 21 1.85 7.82 1.39
C GLY A 21 2.84 6.85 0.76
N ARG A 22 4.09 6.97 1.19
CA ARG A 22 5.17 6.08 0.78
C ARG A 22 6.03 5.76 1.97
N GLU A 23 6.20 4.49 2.26
CA GLU A 23 7.02 4.01 3.36
C GLU A 23 8.07 3.01 2.88
N THR A 24 9.15 2.89 3.65
CA THR A 24 10.17 1.87 3.43
C THR A 24 10.21 0.96 4.64
N ALA A 25 10.22 -0.35 4.41
CA ALA A 25 10.22 -1.35 5.47
C ALA A 25 11.21 -2.48 5.17
N GLU A 26 11.55 -3.25 6.20
CA GLU A 26 12.21 -4.54 6.07
C GLU A 26 11.18 -5.65 6.30
N ALA A 27 11.12 -6.60 5.37
CA ALA A 27 10.28 -7.79 5.48
C ALA A 27 11.12 -9.06 5.35
N ALA A 28 10.75 -10.18 5.97
CA ALA A 28 11.44 -11.45 5.78
C ALA A 28 11.26 -11.98 4.34
N ASP A 29 10.03 -11.90 3.83
CA ASP A 29 9.62 -12.36 2.51
C ASP A 29 8.45 -11.50 1.97
N LEU A 30 7.85 -11.92 0.85
CA LEU A 30 6.75 -11.20 0.22
C LEU A 30 5.44 -11.28 1.03
N GLU A 31 5.21 -12.38 1.75
CA GLU A 31 4.00 -12.55 2.56
C GLU A 31 4.05 -11.59 3.77
N ASP A 32 5.18 -11.57 4.47
CA ASP A 32 5.46 -10.61 5.54
C ASP A 32 5.38 -9.15 5.04
N ALA A 33 5.87 -8.87 3.83
CA ALA A 33 5.75 -7.56 3.21
C ALA A 33 4.29 -7.12 3.02
N ILE A 34 3.41 -8.04 2.60
CA ILE A 34 1.98 -7.79 2.43
C ILE A 34 1.31 -7.53 3.78
N GLU A 35 1.66 -8.29 4.82
CA GLU A 35 1.14 -8.09 6.17
C GLU A 35 1.55 -6.73 6.76
N ILE A 36 2.83 -6.37 6.64
CA ILE A 36 3.36 -5.06 7.05
C ILE A 36 2.62 -3.94 6.32
N ALA A 37 2.45 -4.05 5.00
CA ALA A 37 1.76 -3.03 4.21
C ALA A 37 0.29 -2.85 4.62
N ARG A 38 -0.43 -3.95 4.93
CA ARG A 38 -1.81 -3.89 5.45
C ARG A 38 -1.89 -3.25 6.83
N LEU A 39 -0.95 -3.56 7.72
CA LEU A 39 -0.88 -2.95 9.05
C LEU A 39 -0.63 -1.44 8.95
N LEU A 40 0.33 -1.04 8.10
CA LEU A 40 0.66 0.36 7.86
C LEU A 40 -0.51 1.14 7.24
N ALA A 41 -1.27 0.54 6.32
CA ALA A 41 -2.46 1.15 5.74
C ALA A 41 -3.50 1.57 6.79
N GLY A 42 -3.58 0.85 7.92
CA GLY A 42 -4.50 1.14 9.01
C GLY A 42 -3.94 2.02 10.14
N THR A 43 -2.63 2.27 10.16
CA THR A 43 -1.95 2.92 11.30
C THR A 43 -1.23 4.22 10.94
N LEU A 44 -0.81 4.39 9.67
CA LEU A 44 -0.20 5.62 9.21
C LEU A 44 -1.21 6.76 9.21
N ASN A 45 -0.76 7.93 9.67
CA ASN A 45 -1.53 9.16 9.62
C ASN A 45 -1.52 9.74 8.19
N MET A 46 -2.25 9.08 7.30
CA MET A 46 -2.40 9.51 5.90
C MET A 46 -3.54 10.54 5.75
N PRO A 47 -3.49 11.43 4.74
CA PRO A 47 -4.55 12.41 4.49
C PRO A 47 -5.93 11.79 4.28
N GLN A 48 -5.97 10.56 3.76
CA GLN A 48 -7.16 9.77 3.49
C GLN A 48 -6.86 8.29 3.72
N ARG A 49 -7.91 7.46 3.80
CA ARG A 49 -7.76 6.00 3.85
C ARG A 49 -7.46 5.47 2.44
N PRO A 50 -6.33 4.78 2.22
CA PRO A 50 -6.03 4.20 0.92
C PRO A 50 -6.99 3.06 0.57
N ASP A 51 -7.21 2.86 -0.73
CA ASP A 51 -7.98 1.76 -1.30
C ASP A 51 -7.10 0.79 -2.12
N ALA A 52 -5.83 1.13 -2.33
CA ALA A 52 -4.86 0.29 -2.99
C ALA A 52 -3.45 0.51 -2.44
N MET A 53 -2.58 -0.47 -2.67
CA MET A 53 -1.16 -0.39 -2.35
C MET A 53 -0.30 -1.16 -3.37
N THR A 54 0.94 -0.72 -3.50
CA THR A 54 1.99 -1.39 -4.28
C THR A 54 3.21 -1.60 -3.40
N ILE A 55 3.86 -2.76 -3.56
CA ILE A 55 5.13 -3.10 -2.92
C ILE A 55 6.16 -3.28 -4.02
N ALA A 56 7.27 -2.57 -3.92
CA ALA A 56 8.40 -2.67 -4.82
C ALA A 56 9.70 -2.98 -4.05
N ASP A 57 10.68 -3.56 -4.74
CA ASP A 57 12.04 -3.67 -4.21
C ASP A 57 12.76 -2.30 -4.25
N THR A 58 14.00 -2.26 -3.75
CA THR A 58 14.82 -1.04 -3.78
C THR A 58 15.23 -0.57 -5.17
N ASN A 59 15.11 -1.43 -6.19
CA ASN A 59 15.39 -1.10 -7.59
C ASN A 59 14.14 -0.56 -8.31
N GLY A 60 13.00 -0.51 -7.62
CA GLY A 60 11.71 -0.09 -8.19
C GLY A 60 10.97 -1.20 -8.93
N ALA A 61 11.43 -2.46 -8.86
CA ALA A 61 10.72 -3.58 -9.43
C ALA A 61 9.51 -3.91 -8.54
N THR A 62 8.31 -3.83 -9.12
CA THR A 62 7.07 -4.18 -8.42
C THR A 62 7.05 -5.65 -8.07
N LEU A 63 6.93 -5.94 -6.77
CA LEU A 63 6.79 -7.29 -6.22
C LEU A 63 5.33 -7.67 -6.02
N TYR A 64 4.49 -6.70 -5.66
CA TYR A 64 3.06 -6.90 -5.42
C TYR A 64 2.26 -5.63 -5.68
N SER A 65 1.01 -5.79 -6.11
CA SER A 65 0.00 -4.72 -6.14
C SER A 65 -1.35 -5.32 -5.77
N GLY A 66 -2.11 -4.59 -4.95
CA GLY A 66 -3.39 -5.10 -4.46
C GLY A 66 -4.31 -4.00 -3.95
N VAL A 67 -5.61 -4.29 -4.00
CA VAL A 67 -6.64 -3.44 -3.42
C VAL A 67 -6.75 -3.70 -1.92
N LEU A 68 -6.84 -2.62 -1.16
CA LEU A 68 -7.21 -2.61 0.25
C LEU A 68 -8.73 -2.49 0.28
N ALA A 69 -9.41 -3.62 0.06
CA ALA A 69 -10.85 -3.66 0.18
C ALA A 69 -11.23 -3.08 1.55
N SER A 70 -12.03 -2.01 1.54
CA SER A 70 -12.70 -1.56 2.74
C SER A 70 -13.58 -2.73 3.16
N GLU A 71 -13.17 -3.49 4.17
CA GLU A 71 -14.11 -4.30 4.94
C GLU A 71 -15.09 -3.30 5.57
N ALA A 72 -16.13 -2.97 4.81
CA ALA A 72 -17.37 -2.49 5.36
C ALA A 72 -17.88 -3.65 6.20
N ILE A 73 -17.56 -3.60 7.50
CA ILE A 73 -18.22 -4.42 8.51
C ILE A 73 -19.71 -4.19 8.29
N LYS A 74 -20.39 -5.24 7.82
CA LYS A 74 -21.81 -5.24 7.51
C LYS A 74 -22.62 -5.51 8.78
#